data_AF-A0A501QE04-F1
#
_entry.id   AF-A0A501QE04-F1
#
_cell.length_a   1.000
_cell.length_b   1.000
_cell.length_c   1.000
_cell.angle_alpha   90.00
_cell.angle_beta   90.00
_cell.angle_gamma   90.00
#
_symmetry.space_group_name_H-M   'P 1'
#
loop_
_entity.id
_entity.type
_entity.pdbx_description
1 polymer ?
#
loop_
_entity_poly.entity_id
_entity_poly.type
_entity_poly.pdbx_seq_one_letter_code
_entity_poly.pdbx_strand_id
1 'polypeptide(L)' 'MSSFTFEELIEAKKSLDSTLSKCEKAFVKLKENSPQHTLMIRRINALRISVDLIERELLKFSV' A
#
# COMPACT_ATOMS: atom_id res chain seq x y z
N MET A 1 12.69 13.14 -13.12
CA MET A 1 12.30 11.89 -12.43
C MET A 1 12.32 10.80 -13.48
N SER A 2 13.09 9.73 -13.25
CA SER A 2 13.15 8.58 -14.16
C SER A 2 11.76 7.96 -14.29
N SER A 3 11.36 7.63 -15.51
CA SER A 3 10.16 6.82 -15.74
C SER A 3 10.42 5.42 -15.19
N PHE A 4 9.51 4.90 -14.37
CA PHE A 4 9.57 3.52 -13.87
C PHE A 4 9.13 2.55 -14.98
N THR A 5 9.68 1.34 -15.01
CA THR A 5 9.21 0.30 -15.95
C THR A 5 7.92 -0.34 -15.47
N PHE A 6 7.21 -1.02 -16.38
CA PHE A 6 6.02 -1.78 -16.03
C PHE A 6 6.31 -2.85 -14.97
N GLU A 7 7.44 -3.57 -15.11
CA GLU A 7 7.87 -4.60 -14.18
C GLU A 7 8.19 -4.04 -12.80
N GLU A 8 8.89 -2.90 -12.73
CA GLU A 8 9.19 -2.22 -11.46
C GLU A 8 7.91 -1.81 -10.72
N LEU A 9 6.91 -1.29 -11.45
CA LEU A 9 5.62 -0.92 -10.88
C LEU A 9 4.84 -2.14 -10.37
N ILE A 10 4.83 -3.25 -11.11
CA ILE A 10 4.19 -4.50 -10.68
C ILE A 10 4.89 -5.08 -9.43
N GLU A 11 6.22 -5.08 -9.39
CA GLU A 11 6.99 -5.57 -8.24
C GLU A 11 6.76 -4.69 -6.99
N ALA A 12 6.77 -3.37 -7.18
CA ALA A 12 6.46 -2.41 -6.12
C ALA A 12 5.05 -2.62 -5.58
N LYS A 13 4.05 -2.75 -6.46
CA LYS A 13 2.66 -3.04 -6.08
C LYS A 13 2.56 -4.30 -5.23
N LYS A 14 3.16 -5.41 -5.70
CA LYS A 14 3.15 -6.69 -4.98
C LYS A 14 3.76 -6.58 -3.59
N SER A 15 4.85 -5.81 -3.45
CA SER A 15 5.52 -5.57 -2.18
C SER A 15 4.66 -4.74 -1.22
N LEU A 16 3.97 -3.72 -1.73
CA LEU A 16 3.03 -2.91 -0.96
C LEU A 16 1.79 -3.70 -0.54
N ASP A 17 1.22 -4.51 -1.42
CA ASP A 17 0.06 -5.37 -1.12
C ASP A 17 0.38 -6.36 0.00
N SER A 18 1.57 -6.98 -0.04
CA SER A 18 2.05 -7.87 1.04
C SER A 18 2.20 -7.12 2.38
N THR A 19 2.72 -5.90 2.33
CA THR A 19 2.88 -5.05 3.51
C THR A 19 1.53 -4.62 4.08
N LEU A 20 0.60 -4.22 3.22
CA LEU A 20 -0.77 -3.86 3.56
C LEU A 20 -1.49 -5.02 4.25
N SER A 21 -1.43 -6.24 3.68
CA SER A 21 -2.05 -7.43 4.27
C SER A 21 -1.50 -7.73 5.68
N LYS A 22 -0.19 -7.55 5.90
CA LYS A 22 0.41 -7.70 7.23
C LYS A 22 -0.09 -6.63 8.21
N CYS A 23 -0.19 -5.38 7.76
CA CYS A 23 -0.74 -4.29 8.56
C CYS A 23 -2.21 -4.53 8.93
N GLU A 24 -3.04 -4.99 8.00
CA GLU A 24 -4.46 -5.31 8.26
C GLU A 24 -4.60 -6.46 9.26
N LYS A 25 -3.80 -7.53 9.12
CA LYS A 25 -3.77 -8.64 10.10
C LYS A 25 -3.29 -8.20 11.48
N ALA A 26 -2.31 -7.29 11.54
CA ALA A 26 -1.84 -6.73 12.79
C ALA A 26 -2.91 -5.84 13.44
N PHE A 27 -3.61 -5.02 12.64
CA PHE A 27 -4.66 -4.13 13.08
C PHE A 27 -5.78 -4.86 13.84
N VAL A 28 -6.25 -6.00 13.33
CA VAL A 28 -7.29 -6.83 13.98
C VAL A 28 -6.90 -7.27 15.40
N LYS A 29 -5.59 -7.39 15.69
CA LYS A 29 -5.08 -7.80 17.00
C LYS A 29 -4.84 -6.64 17.95
N LEU A 30 -4.95 -5.40 17.50
CA LEU A 30 -4.69 -4.22 18.31
C LEU A 30 -5.92 -3.87 19.15
N LYS A 31 -5.67 -3.43 20.39
CA LYS A 31 -6.71 -2.90 21.26
C LYS A 31 -7.25 -1.60 20.66
N GLU A 32 -8.56 -1.53 20.51
CA GLU A 32 -9.27 -0.30 20.10
C GLU A 32 -8.88 0.87 21.01
N ASN A 33 -8.80 2.07 20.44
CA ASN A 33 -8.41 3.32 21.12
C ASN A 33 -6.97 3.35 21.68
N SER A 34 -6.12 2.37 21.35
CA SER A 34 -4.68 2.46 21.64
C SER A 34 -3.96 3.39 20.65
N PRO A 35 -2.86 4.06 21.07
CA PRO A 35 -2.02 4.82 20.13
C PRO A 35 -1.55 3.98 18.94
N GLN A 36 -1.30 2.69 19.15
CA GLN A 36 -0.90 1.73 18.13
C GLN A 36 -2.02 1.52 17.10
N HIS A 37 -3.28 1.45 17.54
CA HIS A 37 -4.45 1.32 16.66
C HIS A 37 -4.57 2.52 15.72
N THR A 38 -4.50 3.74 16.26
CA THR A 38 -4.54 4.99 15.46
C THR A 38 -3.37 5.07 14.47
N LEU A 39 -2.16 4.73 14.90
CA LEU A 39 -0.98 4.70 14.02
C LEU A 39 -1.15 3.67 12.89
N MET A 40 -1.69 2.49 13.19
CA MET A 40 -1.88 1.43 12.21
C MET A 40 -2.90 1.82 11.14
N ILE A 41 -4.02 2.45 11.52
CA ILE A 41 -5.02 2.97 10.56
C ILE A 41 -4.36 3.95 9.59
N ARG A 42 -3.57 4.90 10.10
CA ARG A 42 -2.89 5.89 9.26
C ARG A 42 -1.91 5.22 8.28
N ARG A 43 -1.18 4.19 8.72
CA ARG A 43 -0.28 3.41 7.86
C ARG A 43 -1.04 2.65 6.77
N ILE A 44 -2.13 1.98 7.11
CA ILE A 44 -2.99 1.26 6.15
C ILE A 44 -3.52 2.22 5.10
N ASN A 45 -4.01 3.40 5.50
CA ASN A 45 -4.50 4.40 4.57
C ASN A 45 -3.40 4.92 3.63
N ALA A 46 -2.20 5.18 4.15
CA ALA A 46 -1.06 5.59 3.33
C ALA A 46 -0.67 4.51 2.31
N LEU A 47 -0.63 3.24 2.72
CA LEU A 47 -0.31 2.11 1.82
C LEU A 47 -1.36 1.96 0.72
N ARG A 48 -2.66 2.10 1.04
CA ARG A 48 -3.74 2.07 0.06
C ARG A 48 -3.60 3.19 -0.98
N ILE A 49 -3.27 4.41 -0.55
CA ILE A 49 -3.01 5.53 -1.47
C ILE A 49 -1.80 5.21 -2.37
N SER A 50 -0.71 4.68 -1.82
CA SER A 50 0.46 4.30 -2.61
C SER A 50 0.14 3.24 -3.66
N VAL A 51 -0.65 2.21 -3.33
CA VAL A 51 -1.09 1.19 -4.29
C VAL A 51 -1.95 1.81 -5.39
N ASP A 52 -2.93 2.65 -5.04
CA ASP A 52 -3.79 3.34 -6.02
C ASP A 52 -2.97 4.22 -6.99
N LEU A 53 -1.94 4.91 -6.51
CA LEU A 53 -1.03 5.69 -7.36
C LEU A 53 -0.24 4.81 -8.33
N ILE A 54 0.23 3.64 -7.89
CA ILE A 54 0.93 2.70 -8.77
C ILE A 54 -0.03 2.12 -9.81
N GLU A 55 -1.25 1.77 -9.41
CA GLU A 55 -2.29 1.28 -10.35
C GLU A 55 -2.62 2.32 -11.41
N ARG A 56 -2.74 3.60 -11.03
CA ARG A 56 -2.92 4.70 -12.00
C ARG A 56 -1.76 4.83 -12.97
N GLU A 57 -0.52 4.60 -12.53
CA GLU A 57 0.65 4.62 -13.41
C GLU A 57 0.65 3.42 -14.35
N LEU A 58 0.31 2.23 -13.86
CA LEU A 58 0.18 1.00 -14.66
C LEU A 58 -0.89 1.13 -15.75
N LEU A 59 -2.00 1.83 -15.47
CA LEU A 59 -3.04 2.08 -16.48
C LEU A 59 -2.52 2.88 -17.68
N LYS A 60 -1.48 3.71 -17.53
CA LYS A 60 -0.88 4.45 -18.64
C LYS A 60 -0.10 3.57 -19.61
N PHE A 61 0.30 2.36 -19.20
CA PHE A 61 0.94 1.38 -20.08
C PHE A 61 -0.07 0.56 -20.90
N SER A 62 -1.36 0.65 -20.56
CA SER A 62 -2.44 -0.09 -21.23
C SER A 62 -3.13 0.73 -22.33
N VAL A 63 -2.66 1.96 -22.59
CA VAL A 63 -3.16 2.90 -23.61
C VAL A 63 -2.06 3.13 -24.64
#